data_AF-A0A6C2YTZ6-F1
#
_entry.id   AF-A0A6C2YTZ6-F1
#
_cell.length_a   1.000
_cell.length_b   1.000
_cell.length_c   1.000
_cell.angle_alpha   90.00
_cell.angle_beta   90.00
_cell.angle_gamma   90.00
#
_symmetry.space_group_name_H-M   'P 1'
#
loop_
_entity.id
_entity.type
_entity.pdbx_description
1 polymer ?
#
loop_
_entity_poly.entity_id
_entity_poly.type
_entity_poly.pdbx_seq_one_letter_code
_entity_poly.pdbx_strand_id
1 'polypeptide(L)'
;MTKGLEALKVKAFTRDRVPNDHPGGDLPWQTYHTVRNALVKTCRRYGPTGPMGVIKIVEGVENPLMMLAKDQDFWESGDPDPAYFILDGQPNHERYCYAELYGDDPFNAGWLMSITETLREFDGWGLCVSNIPDSYLLIFGKRLMVKGRLAKCQSAAEVVAEARRLLKRGNKKWWQFWR
;
A
#
# COMPACT_ATOMS: atom_id res chain seq x y z
N MET A 1 17.28 1.30 21.88
CA MET A 1 16.15 0.86 21.03
C MET A 1 16.48 1.20 19.59
N THR A 2 16.56 0.21 18.70
CA THR A 2 16.84 0.41 17.27
C THR A 2 15.73 1.25 16.63
N LYS A 3 16.10 2.32 15.93
CA LYS A 3 15.18 3.21 15.20
C LYS A 3 15.45 3.13 13.70
N GLY A 4 14.50 3.56 12.87
CA GLY A 4 14.66 3.58 11.41
C GLY A 4 14.56 2.19 10.76
N LEU A 5 15.14 2.05 9.57
CA LEU A 5 15.03 0.82 8.75
C LEU A 5 15.57 -0.43 9.46
N GLU A 6 16.59 -0.28 10.31
CA GLU A 6 17.19 -1.39 11.08
C GLU A 6 16.22 -2.05 12.06
N ALA A 7 15.14 -1.37 12.44
CA ALA A 7 14.10 -1.93 13.30
C ALA A 7 13.16 -2.89 12.55
N LEU A 8 13.16 -2.87 11.21
CA LEU A 8 12.26 -3.67 10.39
C LEU A 8 12.84 -5.07 10.15
N LYS A 9 12.09 -6.08 10.56
CA LYS A 9 12.45 -7.47 10.28
C LYS A 9 12.11 -7.83 8.84
N VAL A 10 13.06 -8.32 8.05
CA VAL A 10 12.77 -8.93 6.74
C VAL A 10 12.45 -10.41 6.92
N LYS A 11 11.36 -10.86 6.30
CA LYS A 11 10.86 -12.23 6.41
C LYS A 11 10.44 -12.75 5.03
N ALA A 12 10.61 -14.04 4.80
CA ALA A 12 10.00 -14.68 3.64
C ALA A 12 8.47 -14.57 3.72
N PHE A 13 7.85 -14.20 2.59
CA PHE A 13 6.40 -14.18 2.45
C PHE A 13 5.84 -15.60 2.47
N THR A 14 4.83 -15.80 3.31
CA THR A 14 3.97 -17.00 3.37
C THR A 14 2.57 -16.51 3.71
N ARG A 15 1.54 -17.04 3.04
CA ARG A 15 0.16 -16.57 3.21
C ARG A 15 -0.30 -16.67 4.67
N ASP A 16 0.10 -17.74 5.35
CA ASP A 16 -0.25 -18.03 6.75
C ASP A 16 0.28 -16.98 7.75
N ARG A 17 1.17 -16.09 7.32
CA ARG A 17 1.70 -15.00 8.14
C ARG A 17 0.94 -13.68 7.96
N VAL A 18 -0.08 -13.64 7.11
CA VAL A 18 -0.97 -12.49 6.94
C VAL A 18 -2.23 -12.72 7.78
N PRO A 19 -2.48 -11.92 8.84
CA PRO A 19 -3.68 -12.05 9.65
C PRO A 19 -4.95 -11.86 8.80
N ASN A 20 -5.94 -12.72 8.99
CA ASN A 20 -7.27 -12.55 8.41
C ASN A 20 -8.34 -12.89 9.46
N ASP A 21 -8.80 -11.86 10.16
CA ASP A 21 -9.89 -12.00 11.14
C ASP A 21 -11.28 -12.02 10.47
N HIS A 22 -11.33 -11.82 9.15
CA HIS A 22 -12.54 -11.79 8.31
C HIS A 22 -12.48 -12.86 7.22
N PRO A 23 -12.30 -14.16 7.55
CA PRO A 23 -12.16 -15.22 6.55
C PRO A 23 -13.40 -15.40 5.68
N GLY A 24 -14.57 -14.93 6.15
CA GLY A 24 -15.82 -14.92 5.40
C GLY A 24 -15.99 -13.73 4.44
N GLY A 25 -15.04 -12.81 4.38
CA GLY A 25 -15.12 -11.64 3.51
C GLY A 25 -16.01 -10.52 4.08
N ASP A 26 -16.11 -10.40 5.40
CA ASP A 26 -16.98 -9.44 6.08
C ASP A 26 -16.22 -8.20 6.58
N LEU A 27 -15.07 -7.88 5.99
CA LEU A 27 -14.27 -6.70 6.34
C LEU A 27 -15.07 -5.40 6.11
N PRO A 28 -15.36 -4.61 7.17
CA PRO A 28 -16.11 -3.37 7.01
C PRO A 28 -15.38 -2.38 6.12
N TRP A 29 -16.11 -1.76 5.18
CA TRP A 29 -15.53 -0.79 4.26
C TRP A 29 -14.92 0.39 5.03
N GLN A 30 -15.56 0.84 6.12
CA GLN A 30 -15.03 1.93 6.95
C GLN A 30 -13.64 1.60 7.48
N THR A 31 -13.42 0.35 7.94
CA THR A 31 -12.12 -0.09 8.44
C THR A 31 -11.09 -0.09 7.33
N TYR A 32 -11.40 -0.71 6.19
CA TYR A 32 -10.51 -0.73 5.03
C TYR A 32 -10.13 0.68 4.56
N HIS A 33 -11.12 1.54 4.35
CA HIS A 33 -10.92 2.88 3.83
C HIS A 33 -10.28 3.83 4.85
N THR A 34 -10.43 3.59 6.15
CA THR A 34 -9.67 4.31 7.18
C THR A 34 -8.16 4.08 7.01
N VAL A 35 -7.75 2.82 6.84
CA VAL A 35 -6.34 2.46 6.61
C VAL A 35 -5.86 2.97 5.25
N ARG A 36 -6.66 2.78 4.20
CA ARG A 36 -6.36 3.29 2.86
C ARG A 36 -6.15 4.80 2.86
N ASN A 37 -7.03 5.56 3.53
CA ASN A 37 -6.92 7.01 3.63
C ASN A 37 -5.62 7.45 4.31
N ALA A 38 -5.20 6.75 5.37
CA ALA A 38 -3.94 7.03 6.04
C ALA A 38 -2.74 6.78 5.11
N LEU A 39 -2.77 5.68 4.33
CA LEU A 39 -1.75 5.37 3.34
C LEU A 39 -1.71 6.39 2.19
N VAL A 40 -2.87 6.84 1.68
CA VAL A 40 -2.97 7.89 0.66
C VAL A 40 -2.35 9.20 1.18
N LYS A 41 -2.75 9.65 2.37
CA LYS A 41 -2.19 10.86 3.00
C LYS A 41 -0.68 10.75 3.20
N THR A 42 -0.19 9.57 3.54
CA THR A 42 1.24 9.32 3.70
C THR A 42 1.99 9.36 2.36
N CYS A 43 1.46 8.74 1.30
CA CYS A 43 2.07 8.78 -0.02
C CYS A 43 2.09 10.20 -0.60
N ARG A 44 1.03 11.00 -0.38
CA ARG A 44 0.96 12.41 -0.81
C ARG A 44 2.10 13.29 -0.28
N ARG A 45 2.71 12.93 0.86
CA ARG A 45 3.90 13.64 1.38
C ARG A 45 5.16 13.43 0.53
N TYR A 46 5.18 12.40 -0.32
CA TYR A 46 6.33 12.04 -1.16
C TYR A 46 6.09 12.28 -2.64
N GLY A 47 4.85 12.51 -3.08
CA GLY A 47 4.53 12.87 -4.45
C GLY A 47 3.06 12.66 -4.81
N PRO A 48 2.69 12.98 -6.06
CA PRO A 48 1.32 12.83 -6.56
C PRO A 48 0.80 11.41 -6.33
N THR A 49 -0.38 11.30 -5.74
CA THR A 49 -0.99 10.03 -5.32
C THR A 49 -2.40 9.91 -5.90
N GLY A 50 -2.70 8.74 -6.47
CA GLY A 50 -3.98 8.50 -7.15
C GLY A 50 -4.26 7.00 -7.31
N PRO A 51 -5.18 6.60 -8.20
CA PRO A 51 -6.07 7.46 -8.98
C PRO A 51 -7.20 8.06 -8.13
N MET A 52 -7.43 7.54 -6.92
CA MET A 52 -8.45 8.01 -5.98
C MET A 52 -7.79 8.57 -4.72
N GLY A 53 -8.23 9.75 -4.28
CA GLY A 53 -7.81 10.43 -3.06
C GLY A 53 -8.44 9.78 -1.81
N VAL A 54 -8.72 10.58 -0.79
CA VAL A 54 -9.37 10.08 0.43
C VAL A 54 -10.90 10.04 0.29
N ILE A 55 -11.52 9.09 0.97
CA ILE A 55 -12.98 8.95 1.04
C ILE A 55 -13.49 9.38 2.42
N LYS A 56 -14.66 10.01 2.50
CA LYS A 56 -15.29 10.32 3.79
C LYS A 56 -15.72 9.04 4.50
N ILE A 57 -15.40 8.90 5.78
CA ILE A 57 -15.84 7.76 6.61
C ILE A 57 -17.10 8.19 7.35
N VAL A 58 -18.23 7.52 7.05
CA VAL A 58 -19.54 7.84 7.62
C VAL A 58 -20.09 6.62 8.35
N GLU A 59 -20.49 6.82 9.60
CA GLU A 59 -21.08 5.79 10.44
C GLU A 59 -22.49 5.40 9.96
N GLY A 60 -22.87 4.14 10.15
CA GLY A 60 -24.20 3.64 9.81
C GLY A 60 -24.48 3.48 8.31
N VAL A 61 -23.53 3.81 7.43
CA VAL A 61 -23.63 3.56 6.00
C VAL A 61 -23.10 2.17 5.66
N GLU A 62 -23.92 1.33 5.04
CA GLU A 62 -23.55 -0.05 4.70
C GLU A 62 -22.51 -0.15 3.58
N ASN A 63 -22.58 0.75 2.58
CA ASN A 63 -21.72 0.71 1.40
C ASN A 63 -21.36 2.13 0.91
N PRO A 64 -20.08 2.43 0.60
CA PRO A 64 -19.66 3.74 0.10
C PRO A 64 -20.34 4.16 -1.21
N LEU A 65 -20.76 3.20 -2.06
CA LEU A 65 -21.48 3.47 -3.31
C LEU A 65 -22.80 4.21 -3.07
N MET A 66 -23.48 3.96 -1.95
CA MET A 66 -24.71 4.66 -1.60
C MET A 66 -24.49 6.16 -1.36
N MET A 67 -23.29 6.53 -0.90
CA MET A 67 -22.92 7.91 -0.64
C MET A 67 -22.40 8.61 -1.89
N LEU A 68 -21.66 7.91 -2.74
CA LEU A 68 -21.22 8.46 -4.04
C LEU A 68 -22.39 8.93 -4.92
N ALA A 69 -23.54 8.25 -4.86
CA ALA A 69 -24.73 8.67 -5.58
C ALA A 69 -25.38 9.96 -5.03
N LYS A 70 -25.10 10.31 -3.76
CA LYS A 70 -25.73 11.42 -3.03
C LYS A 70 -24.80 12.62 -2.87
N ASP A 71 -23.49 12.37 -2.79
CA ASP A 71 -22.44 13.35 -2.55
C ASP A 71 -21.30 13.06 -3.53
N GLN A 72 -21.21 13.86 -4.59
CA GLN A 72 -20.16 13.71 -5.60
C GLN A 72 -18.76 13.97 -5.03
N ASP A 73 -18.66 14.71 -3.93
CA ASP A 73 -17.42 15.00 -3.21
C ASP A 73 -17.15 13.99 -2.09
N PHE A 74 -17.92 12.89 -2.03
CA PHE A 74 -17.74 11.86 -1.00
C PHE A 74 -16.37 11.17 -1.10
N TRP A 75 -15.85 11.05 -2.32
CA TRP A 75 -14.52 10.52 -2.59
C TRP A 75 -13.73 11.50 -3.44
N GLU A 76 -12.64 12.02 -2.88
CA GLU A 76 -11.73 12.90 -3.60
C GLU A 76 -11.13 12.19 -4.82
N SER A 77 -11.00 12.93 -5.92
CA SER A 77 -10.12 12.54 -7.02
C SER A 77 -8.67 12.42 -6.55
N GLY A 78 -7.92 11.52 -7.17
CA GLY A 78 -6.47 11.46 -7.02
C GLY A 78 -5.77 12.63 -7.72
N ASP A 79 -4.48 12.76 -7.45
CA ASP A 79 -3.65 13.79 -8.05
C ASP A 79 -3.32 13.43 -9.50
N PRO A 80 -3.15 14.42 -10.42
CA PRO A 80 -2.72 14.14 -11.78
C PRO A 80 -1.31 13.50 -11.81
N ASP A 81 -1.07 12.65 -12.80
CA ASP A 81 0.18 11.92 -13.01
C ASP A 81 0.77 11.24 -11.75
N PRO A 82 0.04 10.29 -11.12
CA PRO A 82 0.46 9.78 -9.83
C PRO A 82 1.78 8.98 -9.90
N ALA A 83 2.66 9.27 -8.94
CA ALA A 83 3.82 8.44 -8.62
C ALA A 83 3.43 7.26 -7.71
N TYR A 84 2.42 7.46 -6.87
CA TYR A 84 1.91 6.46 -5.93
C TYR A 84 0.46 6.12 -6.29
N PHE A 85 0.25 4.93 -6.85
CA PHE A 85 -1.07 4.42 -7.19
C PHE A 85 -1.58 3.55 -6.05
N ILE A 86 -2.51 4.05 -5.23
CA ILE A 86 -3.14 3.29 -4.14
C ILE A 86 -4.48 2.76 -4.62
N LEU A 87 -4.55 1.46 -4.88
CA LEU A 87 -5.74 0.82 -5.42
C LEU A 87 -6.84 0.73 -4.36
N ASP A 88 -8.09 0.73 -4.82
CA ASP A 88 -9.18 0.22 -4.00
C ASP A 88 -9.30 -1.29 -4.22
N GLY A 89 -8.89 -2.05 -3.21
CA GLY A 89 -8.97 -3.50 -3.16
C GLY A 89 -9.92 -3.97 -2.07
N GLN A 90 -10.84 -3.12 -1.59
CA GLN A 90 -11.82 -3.50 -0.57
C GLN A 90 -12.57 -4.82 -0.89
N PRO A 91 -12.94 -5.13 -2.15
CA PRO A 91 -13.61 -6.38 -2.50
C PRO A 91 -12.80 -7.65 -2.27
N ASN A 92 -11.48 -7.55 -2.04
CA ASN A 92 -10.65 -8.71 -1.69
C ASN A 92 -10.79 -9.11 -0.22
N HIS A 93 -11.34 -8.22 0.62
CA HIS A 93 -11.49 -8.40 2.07
C HIS A 93 -10.17 -8.72 2.80
N GLU A 94 -9.06 -8.20 2.27
CA GLU A 94 -7.73 -8.42 2.81
C GLU A 94 -7.33 -7.31 3.81
N ARG A 95 -6.53 -7.68 4.81
CA ARG A 95 -5.90 -6.71 5.74
C ARG A 95 -4.68 -6.01 5.14
N TYR A 96 -4.66 -5.80 3.84
CA TYR A 96 -3.64 -4.99 3.22
C TYR A 96 -4.16 -4.28 1.99
N CYS A 97 -3.73 -3.04 1.81
CA CYS A 97 -4.00 -2.28 0.61
C CYS A 97 -2.96 -2.60 -0.47
N TYR A 98 -3.30 -2.34 -1.72
CA TYR A 98 -2.38 -2.49 -2.85
C TYR A 98 -1.88 -1.13 -3.29
N ALA A 99 -0.59 -1.07 -3.57
CA ALA A 99 0.09 0.08 -4.11
C ALA A 99 0.93 -0.31 -5.32
N GLU A 100 1.05 0.63 -6.24
CA GLU A 100 2.00 0.58 -7.31
C GLU A 100 2.76 1.89 -7.41
N LEU A 101 4.03 1.77 -7.77
CA LEU A 101 5.01 2.82 -7.59
C LEU A 101 5.67 3.17 -8.91
N TYR A 102 5.70 4.46 -9.24
CA TYR A 102 6.12 4.99 -10.54
C TYR A 102 6.97 6.25 -10.40
N GLY A 103 7.83 6.49 -11.38
CA GLY A 103 8.75 7.61 -11.39
C GLY A 103 10.18 7.18 -11.11
N ASP A 104 11.06 8.15 -10.87
CA ASP A 104 12.51 7.91 -10.82
C ASP A 104 12.99 7.26 -9.51
N ASP A 105 12.37 7.63 -8.38
CA ASP A 105 12.72 7.08 -7.06
C ASP A 105 11.49 6.86 -6.14
N PRO A 106 10.49 6.07 -6.56
CA PRO A 106 9.24 5.94 -5.82
C PRO A 106 9.32 4.98 -4.63
N PHE A 107 10.39 4.19 -4.51
CA PHE A 107 10.65 3.31 -3.37
C PHE A 107 11.96 3.73 -2.69
N ASN A 108 11.88 4.74 -1.83
CA ASN A 108 13.02 5.26 -1.07
C ASN A 108 12.87 4.99 0.44
N ALA A 109 13.98 5.13 1.17
CA ALA A 109 14.04 4.85 2.60
C ALA A 109 13.07 5.70 3.42
N GLY A 110 12.93 6.99 3.08
CA GLY A 110 12.02 7.90 3.76
C GLY A 110 10.57 7.46 3.60
N TRP A 111 10.16 7.17 2.36
CA TRP A 111 8.81 6.67 2.07
C TRP A 111 8.52 5.38 2.83
N LEU A 112 9.43 4.40 2.80
CA LEU A 112 9.25 3.14 3.52
C LEU A 112 9.10 3.35 5.03
N MET A 113 9.92 4.23 5.62
CA MET A 113 9.80 4.58 7.03
C MET A 113 8.43 5.18 7.36
N SER A 114 7.99 6.20 6.61
CA SER A 114 6.69 6.83 6.78
C SER A 114 5.53 5.83 6.67
N ILE A 115 5.57 4.92 5.69
CA ILE A 115 4.56 3.87 5.54
C ILE A 115 4.55 2.95 6.75
N THR A 116 5.72 2.52 7.23
CA THR A 116 5.79 1.64 8.40
C THR A 116 5.34 2.33 9.67
N GLU A 117 5.57 3.64 9.81
CA GLU A 117 5.05 4.43 10.93
C GLU A 117 3.53 4.51 10.90
N THR A 118 2.94 4.85 9.74
CA THR A 118 1.48 4.81 9.56
C THR A 118 0.91 3.43 9.88
N LEU A 119 1.52 2.36 9.37
CA LEU A 119 1.04 0.98 9.62
C LEU A 119 1.26 0.49 11.06
N ARG A 120 2.01 1.20 11.91
CA ARG A 120 2.06 0.88 13.36
C ARG A 120 0.79 1.31 14.09
N GLU A 121 0.05 2.26 13.54
CA GLU A 121 -1.24 2.71 14.08
C GLU A 121 -2.36 1.72 13.77
N PHE A 122 -2.15 0.83 12.79
CA PHE A 122 -3.13 -0.15 12.32
C PHE A 122 -2.57 -1.57 12.46
N ASP A 123 -2.65 -2.13 13.67
CA ASP A 123 -2.05 -3.45 13.92
C ASP A 123 -2.62 -4.54 13.01
N GLY A 124 -1.74 -5.40 12.51
CA GLY A 124 -2.09 -6.45 11.55
C GLY A 124 -2.34 -5.98 10.11
N TRP A 125 -2.36 -4.66 9.83
CA TRP A 125 -2.54 -4.14 8.47
C TRP A 125 -1.23 -4.00 7.70
N GLY A 126 -1.31 -4.12 6.38
CA GLY A 126 -0.17 -3.97 5.49
C GLY A 126 -0.42 -3.17 4.21
N LEU A 127 0.67 -2.96 3.47
CA LEU A 127 0.67 -2.42 2.11
C LEU A 127 1.46 -3.34 1.18
N CYS A 128 0.80 -3.89 0.17
CA CYS A 128 1.44 -4.68 -0.88
C CYS A 128 1.92 -3.76 -2.00
N VAL A 129 3.18 -3.88 -2.42
CA VAL A 129 3.67 -3.25 -3.66
C VAL A 129 3.61 -4.27 -4.79
N SER A 130 2.64 -4.13 -5.69
CA SER A 130 2.30 -5.17 -6.68
C SER A 130 3.09 -5.08 -7.99
N ASN A 131 3.73 -3.94 -8.29
CA ASN A 131 4.41 -3.73 -9.56
C ASN A 131 5.93 -3.92 -9.52
N ILE A 132 6.49 -4.57 -8.50
CA ILE A 132 7.92 -4.91 -8.46
C ILE A 132 8.16 -6.18 -9.31
N PRO A 133 8.94 -6.12 -10.40
CA PRO A 133 9.14 -7.27 -11.29
C PRO A 133 9.65 -8.54 -10.58
N ASP A 134 8.99 -9.66 -10.89
CA ASP A 134 9.30 -11.01 -10.37
C ASP A 134 9.44 -11.08 -8.84
N SER A 135 8.72 -10.21 -8.13
CA SER A 135 8.85 -10.04 -6.69
C SER A 135 7.52 -9.77 -6.04
N TYR A 136 7.45 -10.02 -4.74
CA TYR A 136 6.33 -9.62 -3.90
C TYR A 136 6.87 -8.94 -2.67
N LEU A 137 6.29 -7.81 -2.30
CA LEU A 137 6.64 -7.08 -1.09
C LEU A 137 5.37 -6.67 -0.35
N LEU A 138 5.22 -7.16 0.87
CA LEU A 138 4.16 -6.76 1.78
C LEU A 138 4.78 -6.08 3.01
N ILE A 139 4.42 -4.83 3.22
CA ILE A 139 4.96 -3.95 4.26
C ILE A 139 4.01 -3.96 5.43
N PHE A 140 4.52 -4.17 6.65
CA PHE A 140 3.80 -4.00 7.91
C PHE A 140 4.56 -3.00 8.80
N GLY A 141 3.93 -2.51 9.86
CA GLY A 141 4.56 -1.52 10.75
C GLY A 141 5.88 -1.95 11.41
N LYS A 142 6.15 -3.26 11.52
CA LYS A 142 7.36 -3.81 12.18
C LYS A 142 8.16 -4.79 11.32
N ARG A 143 7.73 -5.09 10.09
CA ARG A 143 8.36 -6.12 9.26
C ARG A 143 8.05 -5.94 7.78
N LEU A 144 8.92 -6.49 6.95
CA LEU A 144 8.74 -6.64 5.50
C LEU A 144 8.63 -8.11 5.18
N MET A 145 7.64 -8.48 4.38
CA MET A 145 7.48 -9.83 3.85
C MET A 145 7.82 -9.83 2.37
N VAL A 146 8.81 -10.64 1.98
CA VAL A 146 9.41 -10.61 0.64
C VAL A 146 9.33 -11.97 -0.06
N LYS A 147 9.17 -11.97 -1.38
CA LYS A 147 9.25 -13.14 -2.27
C LYS A 147 9.99 -12.78 -3.56
N GLY A 148 10.43 -13.80 -4.29
CA GLY A 148 11.02 -13.65 -5.62
C GLY A 148 12.40 -13.05 -5.54
N ARG A 149 12.70 -12.04 -6.37
CA ARG A 149 14.04 -11.43 -6.40
C ARG A 149 14.42 -10.73 -5.09
N LEU A 150 13.44 -10.33 -4.30
CA LEU A 150 13.64 -9.75 -2.95
C LEU A 150 13.91 -10.80 -1.86
N ALA A 151 13.74 -12.10 -2.13
CA ALA A 151 13.85 -13.14 -1.09
C ALA A 151 15.26 -13.29 -0.50
N LYS A 152 16.29 -12.85 -1.23
CA LYS A 152 17.69 -12.85 -0.76
C LYS A 152 18.00 -11.71 0.22
N CYS A 153 17.18 -10.66 0.25
CA CYS A 153 17.41 -9.50 1.11
C CYS A 153 17.27 -9.87 2.58
N GLN A 154 18.26 -9.50 3.39
CA GLN A 154 18.28 -9.75 4.84
C GLN A 154 17.96 -8.50 5.66
N SER A 155 18.01 -7.32 5.04
CA SER A 155 17.77 -6.04 5.69
C SER A 155 16.80 -5.16 4.90
N ALA A 156 16.11 -4.23 5.58
CA ALA A 156 15.24 -3.28 4.91
C ALA A 156 16.01 -2.35 3.95
N ALA A 157 17.28 -2.04 4.23
CA ALA A 157 18.14 -1.29 3.33
C ALA A 157 18.39 -2.04 2.01
N GLU A 158 18.65 -3.36 2.07
CA GLU A 158 18.76 -4.20 0.87
C GLU A 158 17.43 -4.27 0.09
N VAL A 159 16.30 -4.34 0.79
CA VAL A 159 14.98 -4.31 0.14
C VAL A 159 14.78 -2.99 -0.61
N VAL A 160 15.12 -1.84 -0.01
CA VAL A 160 15.04 -0.53 -0.67
C VAL A 160 15.90 -0.50 -1.92
N ALA A 161 17.17 -0.90 -1.82
CA ALA A 161 18.09 -0.90 -2.94
C ALA A 161 17.62 -1.81 -4.10
N GLU A 162 17.18 -3.03 -3.78
CA GLU A 162 16.76 -4.00 -4.79
C GLU A 162 15.40 -3.64 -5.40
N ALA A 163 14.42 -3.22 -4.59
CA ALA A 163 13.10 -2.80 -5.08
C ALA A 163 13.22 -1.60 -6.03
N ARG A 164 14.00 -0.57 -5.64
CA ARG A 164 14.30 0.59 -6.50
C ARG A 164 14.89 0.16 -7.84
N ARG A 165 15.90 -0.72 -7.81
CA ARG A 165 16.55 -1.24 -9.02
C ARG A 165 15.57 -2.00 -9.92
N LEU A 166 14.67 -2.78 -9.33
CA LEU A 166 13.68 -3.58 -10.06
C LEU A 166 12.58 -2.71 -10.67
N LEU A 167 12.03 -1.75 -9.92
CA LEU A 167 11.01 -0.81 -10.40
C LEU A 167 11.52 0.02 -11.57
N LYS A 168 12.76 0.53 -11.49
CA LYS A 168 13.39 1.26 -12.61
C LYS A 168 13.50 0.42 -13.90
N ARG A 169 13.71 -0.89 -13.78
CA ARG A 169 13.76 -1.82 -14.93
C ARG A 169 12.37 -2.21 -15.44
N GLY A 170 11.38 -2.23 -14.57
CA GLY A 170 10.03 -2.72 -14.83
C GLY A 170 9.09 -1.69 -15.42
N ASN A 171 9.59 -0.55 -15.93
CA ASN A 171 8.93 0.73 -16.21
C ASN A 171 7.72 0.73 -17.19
N LYS A 172 6.85 -0.27 -17.14
CA LYS A 172 5.59 -0.38 -17.87
C LYS A 172 4.47 0.02 -16.91
N LYS A 173 3.76 1.10 -17.23
CA LYS A 173 2.57 1.55 -16.49
C LYS A 173 1.37 0.73 -16.96
N TRP A 174 0.58 0.12 -16.07
CA TRP A 174 -0.57 -0.69 -16.52
C TRP A 174 -1.66 0.14 -17.20
N TRP A 175 -1.80 1.42 -16.86
CA TRP A 175 -2.76 2.30 -17.54
C TRP A 175 -2.32 2.74 -18.94
N GLN A 176 -1.09 2.43 -19.37
CA GLN A 176 -0.67 2.64 -20.76
C GLN A 176 -1.24 1.59 -21.73
N PHE A 177 -1.90 0.54 -21.24
CA PHE A 177 -2.57 -0.47 -22.06
C PHE A 177 -4.03 -0.12 -22.38
N TRP A 178 -4.55 0.99 -21.86
CA TRP A 178 -5.93 1.46 -22.06
C TRP A 178 -6.00 2.75 -22.91
N ARG A 179 -5.15 2.84 -23.95
CA ARG A 179 -5.28 3.85 -25.02
C ARG A 179 -5.92 3.25 -26.25
#